data_AF-A0A951E557-F1
#
_entry.id   AF-A0A951E557-F1
#
_cell.length_a   1.000
_cell.length_b   1.000
_cell.length_c   1.000
_cell.angle_alpha   90.00
_cell.angle_beta   90.00
_cell.angle_gamma   90.00
#
_symmetry.space_group_name_H-M   'P 1'
#
loop_
_entity.id
_entity.type
_entity.pdbx_description
1 polymer ?
#
loop_
_entity_poly.entity_id
_entity_poly.type
_entity_poly.pdbx_seq_one_letter_code
_entity_poly.pdbx_strand_id
1 'polypeptide(L)'
;MKTNTTLQTRRKFLRTSMLGAAASWTLPVFLEKTFFALDALAADAATQAVTGKDGTILVVLQMAGGNDGLNTVIPYADDAYHVARPRLRLAADQILKIDSHIALNPRLAGLKSLYDEGHVAIVQGVGYPNPNRSHFRSTEIWQTASDSERTLSEGWLGRYFDNCCSGCDPTVGVAIGGETPQAFAAKKPTGVTFSRPEQFRFQPSERGNGQMSAEELFFRQLNESAGGDDAGTVDSNAGGSIGAIPGKTKNDLSTLDFLQRTALDAQLSSDKILAIARKYKSTVPYPQGQLSASLNVIARMIAGGLPTRVYYASQGGFDTHAGQSNTHERLMGEL
;
A
#
# COMPACT_ATOMS: atom_id res chain seq x y z
N MET A 1 3.98 2.73 -51.36
CA MET A 1 5.38 2.95 -50.90
C MET A 1 5.53 4.42 -50.51
N LYS A 2 5.40 4.74 -49.22
CA LYS A 2 5.75 6.03 -48.62
C LYS A 2 6.29 5.73 -47.22
N THR A 3 7.61 5.76 -47.10
CA THR A 3 8.36 5.63 -45.85
C THR A 3 8.35 6.99 -45.13
N ASN A 4 7.61 7.09 -44.03
CA ASN A 4 7.76 8.21 -43.10
C ASN A 4 8.85 7.85 -42.07
N THR A 5 10.04 8.39 -42.29
CA THR A 5 11.15 8.35 -41.33
C THR A 5 10.86 9.37 -40.22
N THR A 6 10.31 8.91 -39.09
CA THR A 6 10.15 9.76 -37.91
C THR A 6 11.50 9.96 -37.22
N LEU A 7 11.90 11.23 -37.10
CA LEU A 7 13.12 11.69 -36.45
C LEU A 7 13.21 11.14 -35.02
N GLN A 8 14.17 10.25 -34.78
CA GLN A 8 14.47 9.73 -33.45
C GLN A 8 15.04 10.86 -32.58
N THR A 9 14.46 11.06 -31.41
CA THR A 9 14.92 12.08 -30.46
C THR A 9 16.33 11.75 -29.94
N ARG A 10 17.15 12.78 -29.72
CA ARG A 10 18.54 12.66 -29.18
C ARG A 10 18.62 11.78 -27.92
N ARG A 11 17.55 11.76 -27.12
CA ARG A 11 17.40 10.92 -25.91
C ARG A 11 17.30 9.42 -26.22
N LYS A 12 16.65 9.02 -27.32
CA LYS A 12 16.56 7.61 -27.74
C LYS A 12 17.89 7.13 -28.35
N PHE A 13 18.54 7.98 -29.14
CA PHE A 13 19.89 7.71 -29.68
C PHE A 13 20.90 7.43 -28.56
N LEU A 14 20.99 8.31 -27.54
CA LEU A 14 21.90 8.10 -26.41
C LEU A 14 21.61 6.80 -25.63
N ARG A 15 20.34 6.46 -25.42
CA ARG A 15 19.95 5.20 -24.75
C ARG A 15 20.34 3.96 -25.56
N THR A 16 20.11 3.99 -26.87
CA THR A 16 20.41 2.84 -27.75
C THR A 16 21.92 2.70 -27.99
N SER A 17 22.66 3.81 -28.10
CA SER A 17 24.12 3.79 -28.24
C SER A 17 24.85 3.31 -26.98
N MET A 18 24.34 3.60 -25.78
CA MET A 18 24.91 3.07 -24.52
C MET A 18 24.65 1.57 -24.34
N LEU A 19 23.48 1.06 -24.75
CA LEU A 19 23.18 -0.38 -24.70
C LEU A 19 24.02 -1.20 -25.68
N GLY A 20 24.39 -0.63 -26.83
CA GLY A 20 25.21 -1.32 -27.83
C GLY A 20 26.68 -1.54 -27.42
N ALA A 21 27.22 -0.73 -26.50
CA ALA A 21 28.61 -0.84 -26.04
C ALA A 21 28.81 -1.82 -24.86
N ALA A 22 27.71 -2.29 -24.24
CA ALA A 22 27.77 -3.15 -23.05
C ALA A 22 27.87 -4.66 -23.36
N ALA A 23 28.02 -5.05 -24.63
CA ALA A 23 28.15 -6.44 -25.05
C ALA A 23 29.60 -6.99 -25.00
N SER A 24 30.48 -6.40 -24.18
CA SER A 24 31.85 -6.90 -23.96
C SER A 24 32.16 -7.00 -22.47
N TRP A 25 32.66 -8.17 -22.05
CA TRP A 25 32.84 -8.68 -20.68
C TRP A 25 33.81 -7.92 -19.75
N THR A 26 34.07 -6.64 -19.95
CA THR A 26 34.89 -5.84 -19.04
C THR A 26 34.20 -4.51 -18.79
N LEU A 27 33.23 -4.46 -17.88
CA LEU A 27 32.68 -3.19 -17.41
C LEU A 27 33.72 -2.52 -16.49
N PRO A 28 34.25 -1.33 -16.83
CA PRO A 28 35.13 -0.60 -15.95
C PRO A 28 34.37 -0.13 -14.70
N VAL A 29 34.99 -0.22 -13.53
CA VAL A 29 34.39 0.16 -12.22
C VAL A 29 33.84 1.59 -12.19
N PHE A 30 34.34 2.50 -13.02
CA PHE A 30 33.78 3.86 -13.13
C PHE A 30 32.41 3.89 -13.80
N LEU A 31 32.10 2.93 -14.69
CA LEU A 31 30.81 2.81 -15.35
C LEU A 31 29.76 2.28 -14.38
N GLU A 32 30.10 1.30 -13.54
CA GLU A 32 29.23 0.85 -12.43
C GLU A 32 28.91 2.00 -11.47
N LYS A 33 29.91 2.80 -11.08
CA LYS A 33 29.70 3.98 -10.24
C LYS A 33 28.82 5.04 -10.92
N THR A 34 28.90 5.15 -12.24
CA THR A 34 28.05 6.06 -13.02
C THR A 34 26.62 5.54 -13.10
N PHE A 35 26.41 4.23 -13.25
CA PHE A 35 25.08 3.63 -13.18
C PHE A 35 24.47 3.76 -11.78
N PHE A 36 25.22 3.48 -10.72
CA PHE A 36 24.76 3.72 -9.35
C PHE A 36 24.44 5.19 -9.08
N ALA A 37 25.25 6.12 -9.59
CA ALA A 37 24.97 7.55 -9.46
C ALA A 37 23.75 7.98 -10.28
N LEU A 38 23.54 7.42 -11.47
CA LEU A 38 22.35 7.67 -12.29
C LEU A 38 21.09 7.04 -11.69
N ASP A 39 21.20 5.87 -11.07
CA ASP A 39 20.11 5.19 -10.38
C ASP A 39 19.79 5.90 -9.05
N ALA A 40 20.80 6.38 -8.32
CA ALA A 40 20.63 7.25 -7.16
C ALA A 40 20.01 8.60 -7.54
N LEU A 41 20.43 9.22 -8.64
CA LEU A 41 19.83 10.46 -9.16
C LEU A 41 18.43 10.24 -9.73
N ALA A 42 18.13 9.05 -10.28
CA ALA A 42 16.79 8.68 -10.72
C ALA A 42 15.87 8.38 -9.52
N ALA A 43 16.40 7.79 -8.45
CA ALA A 43 15.72 7.64 -7.17
C ALA A 43 15.46 9.01 -6.52
N ASP A 44 16.40 9.96 -6.63
CA ASP A 44 16.24 11.33 -6.13
C ASP A 44 15.33 12.20 -7.03
N ALA A 45 15.21 11.86 -8.32
CA ALA A 45 14.22 12.47 -9.21
C ALA A 45 12.81 11.87 -8.99
N ALA A 46 12.72 10.61 -8.57
CA ALA A 46 11.47 9.95 -8.18
C ALA A 46 10.96 10.42 -6.80
N THR A 47 11.80 11.04 -5.97
CA THR A 47 11.40 11.70 -4.71
C THR A 47 10.87 13.13 -4.91
N GLN A 48 10.77 13.65 -6.14
CA GLN A 48 9.77 14.68 -6.40
C GLN A 48 8.38 14.03 -6.38
N ALA A 49 7.90 13.78 -5.15
CA ALA A 49 6.51 13.47 -4.91
C ALA A 49 5.69 14.56 -5.62
N VAL A 50 4.85 14.14 -6.57
CA VAL A 50 3.74 14.96 -7.03
C VAL A 50 2.85 15.15 -5.81
N THR A 51 3.14 16.20 -5.04
CA THR A 51 2.40 16.64 -3.88
C THR A 51 1.17 17.36 -4.40
N GLY A 52 0.08 16.59 -4.49
CA GLY A 52 -1.18 17.07 -5.01
C GLY A 52 -2.23 15.97 -4.94
N LYS A 53 -3.49 16.39 -4.97
CA LYS A 53 -4.70 15.55 -4.99
C LYS A 53 -4.73 14.56 -6.19
N ASP A 54 -3.84 14.76 -7.17
CA ASP A 54 -3.73 14.01 -8.42
C ASP A 54 -2.50 13.08 -8.48
N GLY A 55 -1.75 12.91 -7.40
CA GLY A 55 -0.58 12.04 -7.42
C GLY A 55 -0.95 10.55 -7.26
N THR A 56 -0.06 9.68 -7.74
CA THR A 56 -0.24 8.22 -7.70
C THR A 56 -0.56 7.71 -6.30
N ILE A 57 -1.61 6.91 -6.19
CA ILE A 57 -2.01 6.21 -4.97
C ILE A 57 -1.35 4.83 -4.99
N LEU A 58 -0.67 4.48 -3.90
CA LEU A 58 -0.12 3.15 -3.69
C LEU A 58 -1.14 2.29 -2.94
N VAL A 59 -1.47 1.13 -3.48
CA VAL A 59 -2.24 0.11 -2.77
C VAL A 59 -1.32 -1.09 -2.51
N VAL A 60 -1.03 -1.36 -1.25
CA VAL A 60 -0.24 -2.51 -0.83
C VAL A 60 -1.19 -3.65 -0.45
N LEU A 61 -1.06 -4.77 -1.14
CA LEU A 61 -1.74 -6.01 -0.80
C LEU A 61 -0.73 -7.02 -0.25
N GLN A 62 -0.81 -7.30 1.04
CA GLN A 62 0.01 -8.32 1.68
C GLN A 62 -0.66 -9.69 1.59
N MET A 63 0.07 -10.71 1.13
CA MET A 63 -0.33 -12.11 1.25
C MET A 63 0.29 -12.71 2.53
N ALA A 64 -0.44 -12.63 3.64
CA ALA A 64 0.06 -12.92 4.98
C ALA A 64 0.02 -14.41 5.36
N GLY A 65 1.11 -14.89 5.96
CA GLY A 65 1.28 -16.29 6.40
C GLY A 65 2.26 -17.11 5.57
N GLY A 66 3.04 -16.48 4.68
CA GLY A 66 4.05 -17.17 3.88
C GLY A 66 3.50 -17.78 2.60
N ASN A 67 2.96 -16.93 1.71
CA ASN A 67 2.48 -17.36 0.40
C ASN A 67 3.56 -18.16 -0.35
N ASP A 68 3.12 -19.26 -0.95
CA ASP A 68 3.96 -20.12 -1.79
C ASP A 68 4.20 -19.45 -3.14
N GLY A 69 5.25 -18.64 -3.20
CA GLY A 69 5.64 -17.90 -4.40
C GLY A 69 5.84 -18.81 -5.61
N LEU A 70 6.34 -20.02 -5.41
CA LEU A 70 6.62 -20.99 -6.48
C LEU A 70 5.37 -21.69 -7.04
N ASN A 71 4.22 -21.61 -6.34
CA ASN A 71 2.92 -21.99 -6.90
C ASN A 71 2.06 -20.77 -7.26
N THR A 72 2.58 -19.55 -7.07
CA THR A 72 1.95 -18.29 -7.51
C THR A 72 2.52 -17.90 -8.88
N VAL A 73 3.85 -17.79 -8.96
CA VAL A 73 4.65 -17.65 -10.18
C VAL A 73 5.50 -18.92 -10.30
N ILE A 74 5.09 -19.79 -11.20
CA ILE A 74 5.53 -21.17 -11.32
C ILE A 74 6.70 -21.23 -12.30
N PRO A 75 7.92 -21.61 -11.88
CA PRO A 75 9.05 -21.87 -12.78
C PRO A 75 8.88 -23.25 -13.44
N TYR A 76 7.86 -23.39 -14.29
CA TYR A 76 7.41 -24.70 -14.80
C TYR A 76 8.44 -25.39 -15.71
N ALA A 77 9.40 -24.64 -16.25
CA ALA A 77 10.49 -25.20 -17.07
C ALA A 77 11.72 -25.61 -16.25
N ASP A 78 11.72 -25.41 -14.94
CA ASP A 78 12.82 -25.79 -14.04
C ASP A 78 12.61 -27.20 -13.49
N ASP A 79 13.50 -28.14 -13.82
CA ASP A 79 13.47 -29.51 -13.32
C ASP A 79 13.58 -29.57 -11.78
N ALA A 80 14.30 -28.62 -11.16
CA ALA A 80 14.45 -28.58 -9.71
C ALA A 80 13.11 -28.33 -9.02
N TYR A 81 12.22 -27.53 -9.61
CA TYR A 81 10.85 -27.33 -9.12
C TYR A 81 10.08 -28.66 -9.11
N HIS A 82 10.17 -29.43 -10.20
CA HIS A 82 9.48 -30.70 -10.34
C HIS A 82 10.00 -31.78 -9.40
N VAL A 83 11.32 -31.85 -9.21
CA VAL A 83 11.97 -32.81 -8.31
C VAL A 83 11.70 -32.47 -6.84
N ALA A 84 11.80 -31.19 -6.47
CA ALA A 84 11.64 -30.77 -5.08
C ALA A 84 10.18 -30.80 -4.58
N ARG A 85 9.19 -30.78 -5.50
CA ARG A 85 7.77 -30.56 -5.14
C ARG A 85 6.83 -31.65 -5.67
N PRO A 86 7.09 -32.95 -5.45
CA PRO A 86 6.29 -34.04 -6.04
C PRO A 86 4.81 -34.02 -5.65
N ARG A 87 4.46 -33.44 -4.49
CA ARG A 87 3.08 -33.32 -4.00
C ARG A 87 2.42 -31.95 -4.24
N LEU A 88 3.20 -30.92 -4.56
CA LEU A 88 2.72 -29.54 -4.65
C LEU A 88 2.85 -28.95 -6.05
N ARG A 89 3.66 -29.55 -6.93
CA ARG A 89 3.86 -29.06 -8.29
C ARG A 89 2.56 -29.07 -9.07
N LEU A 90 2.33 -28.03 -9.87
CA LEU A 90 1.21 -27.98 -10.80
C LEU A 90 1.63 -28.57 -12.15
N ALA A 91 0.70 -29.31 -12.78
CA ALA A 91 0.94 -29.93 -14.07
C ALA A 91 0.96 -28.89 -15.21
N ALA A 92 1.69 -29.16 -16.29
CA ALA A 92 1.92 -28.20 -17.37
C ALA A 92 0.65 -27.80 -18.15
N ASP A 93 -0.42 -28.57 -18.04
CA ASP A 93 -1.76 -28.32 -18.59
C ASP A 93 -2.66 -27.53 -17.63
N GLN A 94 -2.23 -27.34 -16.38
CA GLN A 94 -2.97 -26.65 -15.32
C GLN A 94 -2.39 -25.26 -15.01
N ILE A 95 -1.59 -24.66 -15.89
CA ILE A 95 -0.88 -23.40 -15.63
C ILE A 95 -1.15 -22.34 -16.70
N LEU A 96 -1.06 -21.08 -16.32
CA LEU A 96 -1.22 -19.94 -17.23
C LEU A 96 0.16 -19.44 -17.67
N LYS A 97 0.68 -19.96 -18.78
CA LYS A 97 2.03 -19.61 -19.26
C LYS A 97 2.18 -18.10 -19.51
N ILE A 98 3.24 -17.52 -18.95
CA ILE A 98 3.68 -16.16 -19.26
C ILE A 98 4.69 -16.21 -20.40
N ASP A 99 5.69 -17.07 -20.28
CA ASP A 99 6.73 -17.28 -21.28
C ASP A 99 7.20 -18.75 -21.29
N SER A 100 8.37 -19.01 -21.87
CA SER A 100 8.97 -20.36 -21.95
C SER A 100 9.53 -20.89 -20.62
N HIS A 101 9.56 -20.09 -19.56
CA HIS A 101 10.18 -20.44 -18.28
C HIS A 101 9.21 -20.37 -17.09
N ILE A 102 8.31 -19.40 -17.09
CA ILE A 102 7.38 -19.13 -15.98
C ILE A 102 5.91 -19.09 -16.40
N ALA A 103 5.04 -19.42 -15.43
CA ALA A 103 3.59 -19.40 -15.57
C ALA A 103 2.94 -18.88 -14.28
N LEU A 104 1.67 -18.46 -14.35
CA LEU A 104 0.86 -18.17 -13.17
C LEU A 104 0.03 -19.39 -12.78
N ASN A 105 -0.35 -19.41 -11.50
CA ASN A 105 -1.37 -20.31 -10.97
C ASN A 105 -2.66 -20.24 -11.82
N PRO A 106 -3.35 -21.37 -12.09
CA PRO A 106 -4.57 -21.40 -12.90
C PRO A 106 -5.69 -20.49 -12.40
N ARG A 107 -5.71 -20.22 -11.09
CA ARG A 107 -6.74 -19.38 -10.47
C ARG A 107 -6.52 -17.89 -10.69
N LEU A 108 -5.33 -17.48 -11.14
CA LEU A 108 -4.94 -16.09 -11.37
C LEU A 108 -5.26 -15.60 -12.79
N ALA A 109 -6.38 -16.06 -13.36
CA ALA A 109 -6.78 -15.68 -14.72
C ALA A 109 -6.97 -14.16 -14.88
N GLY A 110 -7.49 -13.48 -13.87
CA GLY A 110 -7.64 -12.02 -13.88
C GLY A 110 -6.29 -11.30 -13.94
N LEU A 111 -5.34 -11.69 -13.09
CA LEU A 111 -3.96 -11.20 -13.10
C LEU A 111 -3.24 -11.52 -14.41
N LYS A 112 -3.50 -12.70 -15.02
CA LYS A 112 -2.95 -13.05 -16.34
C LYS A 112 -3.45 -12.10 -17.43
N SER A 113 -4.74 -11.77 -17.45
CA SER A 113 -5.28 -10.78 -18.39
C SER A 113 -4.61 -9.41 -18.22
N LEU A 114 -4.46 -8.95 -16.97
CA LEU A 114 -3.77 -7.68 -16.69
C LEU A 114 -2.28 -7.72 -17.09
N TYR A 115 -1.63 -8.87 -16.96
CA TYR A 115 -0.26 -9.07 -17.44
C TYR A 115 -0.19 -8.96 -18.96
N ASP A 116 -1.11 -9.62 -19.68
CA ASP A 116 -1.16 -9.58 -21.15
C ASP A 116 -1.45 -8.19 -21.70
N GLU A 117 -2.19 -7.38 -20.92
CA GLU A 117 -2.46 -5.97 -21.21
C GLU A 117 -1.29 -5.03 -20.84
N GLY A 118 -0.23 -5.54 -20.19
CA GLY A 118 0.94 -4.76 -19.78
C GLY A 118 0.76 -3.97 -18.47
N HIS A 119 -0.24 -4.32 -17.67
CA HIS A 119 -0.55 -3.69 -16.38
C HIS A 119 0.10 -4.39 -15.17
N VAL A 120 0.69 -5.58 -15.36
CA VAL A 120 1.36 -6.34 -14.30
C VAL A 120 2.84 -6.51 -14.63
N ALA A 121 3.69 -6.22 -13.65
CA ALA A 121 5.10 -6.57 -13.66
C ALA A 121 5.37 -7.58 -12.54
N ILE A 122 6.19 -8.59 -12.82
CA ILE A 122 6.59 -9.61 -11.86
C ILE A 122 8.07 -9.45 -11.57
N VAL A 123 8.42 -9.28 -10.30
CA VAL A 123 9.81 -9.20 -9.83
C VAL A 123 10.08 -10.45 -9.01
N GLN A 124 11.01 -11.29 -9.49
CA GLN A 124 11.43 -12.52 -8.81
C GLN A 124 12.78 -12.33 -8.12
N GLY A 125 13.13 -13.25 -7.23
CA GLY A 125 14.40 -13.19 -6.48
C GLY A 125 14.41 -12.11 -5.40
N VAL A 126 13.25 -11.62 -4.97
CA VAL A 126 13.13 -10.64 -3.88
C VAL A 126 13.14 -11.38 -2.55
N GLY A 127 14.11 -11.04 -1.69
CA GLY A 127 14.26 -11.61 -0.37
C GLY A 127 15.37 -10.91 0.40
N TYR A 128 15.80 -11.51 1.50
CA TYR A 128 16.90 -11.02 2.33
C TYR A 128 17.98 -12.11 2.49
N PRO A 129 19.26 -11.74 2.63
CA PRO A 129 20.35 -12.69 2.79
C PRO A 129 20.17 -13.51 4.08
N ASN A 130 20.71 -14.73 4.08
CA ASN A 130 20.68 -15.64 5.23
C ASN A 130 19.26 -15.82 5.84
N PRO A 131 18.28 -16.30 5.05
CA PRO A 131 16.91 -16.42 5.51
C PRO A 131 16.82 -17.28 6.77
N ASN A 132 16.32 -16.67 7.85
CA ASN A 132 16.04 -17.37 9.09
C ASN A 132 14.73 -18.17 8.99
N ARG A 133 14.50 -19.08 9.95
CA ARG A 133 13.28 -19.91 10.03
C ARG A 133 12.22 -19.34 10.98
N SER A 134 12.32 -18.07 11.36
CA SER A 134 11.42 -17.41 12.31
C SER A 134 10.39 -16.56 11.58
N HIS A 135 9.13 -16.99 11.60
CA HIS A 135 8.02 -16.26 10.99
C HIS A 135 7.92 -14.81 11.49
N PHE A 136 8.13 -14.59 12.79
CA PHE A 136 8.09 -13.24 13.39
C PHE A 136 9.20 -12.35 12.83
N ARG A 137 10.44 -12.85 12.81
CA ARG A 137 11.58 -12.06 12.30
C ARG A 137 11.48 -11.82 10.80
N SER A 138 11.11 -12.84 10.01
CA SER A 138 10.88 -12.67 8.57
C SER A 138 9.81 -11.61 8.30
N THR A 139 8.69 -11.67 9.03
CA THR A 139 7.59 -10.70 8.87
C THR A 139 8.07 -9.29 9.21
N GLU A 140 8.80 -9.12 10.32
CA GLU A 140 9.32 -7.82 10.70
C GLU A 140 10.29 -7.27 9.64
N ILE A 141 11.22 -8.08 9.12
CA ILE A 141 12.11 -7.68 8.01
C ILE A 141 11.32 -7.15 6.82
N TRP A 142 10.27 -7.85 6.39
CA TRP A 142 9.43 -7.41 5.26
C TRP A 142 8.62 -6.14 5.58
N GLN A 143 8.16 -5.98 6.82
CA GLN A 143 7.38 -4.81 7.24
C GLN A 143 8.26 -3.58 7.48
N THR A 144 9.51 -3.75 7.91
CA THR A 144 10.45 -2.67 8.18
C THR A 144 11.41 -2.41 7.03
N ALA A 145 11.53 -3.33 6.07
CA ALA A 145 12.57 -3.36 5.05
C ALA A 145 13.97 -3.19 5.67
N SER A 146 14.21 -3.89 6.79
CA SER A 146 15.50 -3.89 7.49
C SER A 146 16.47 -4.92 6.92
N ASP A 147 17.77 -4.73 7.16
CA ASP A 147 18.76 -5.77 6.92
C ASP A 147 18.51 -6.98 7.84
N SER A 148 18.91 -8.19 7.41
CA SER A 148 18.70 -9.45 8.15
C SER A 148 19.28 -9.45 9.58
N GLU A 149 20.32 -8.65 9.81
CA GLU A 149 21.03 -8.54 11.09
C GLU A 149 20.48 -7.42 12.00
N ARG A 150 19.50 -6.64 11.52
CA ARG A 150 19.02 -5.43 12.21
C ARG A 150 17.53 -5.49 12.49
N THR A 151 17.14 -5.20 13.72
CA THR A 151 15.73 -5.00 14.09
C THR A 151 15.43 -3.50 14.06
N LEU A 152 14.33 -3.12 13.39
CA LEU A 152 13.84 -1.74 13.39
C LEU A 152 12.44 -1.68 14.02
N SER A 153 12.11 -0.55 14.63
CA SER A 153 10.76 -0.30 15.15
C SER A 153 9.87 0.36 14.09
N GLU A 154 10.46 1.18 13.23
CA GLU A 154 9.75 1.92 12.18
C GLU A 154 9.60 1.08 10.90
N GLY A 155 8.36 1.04 10.39
CA GLY A 155 8.02 0.43 9.12
C GLY A 155 8.51 1.24 7.93
N TRP A 156 8.64 0.62 6.75
CA TRP A 156 9.12 1.35 5.57
C TRP A 156 8.12 2.42 5.08
N LEU A 157 6.82 2.19 5.21
CA LEU A 157 5.79 3.21 4.97
C LEU A 157 5.75 4.25 6.08
N GLY A 158 6.00 3.84 7.31
CA GLY A 158 6.10 4.77 8.44
C GLY A 158 7.26 5.75 8.29
N ARG A 159 8.40 5.28 7.78
CA ARG A 159 9.51 6.17 7.38
C ARG A 159 9.11 7.11 6.24
N TYR A 160 8.31 6.68 5.28
CA TYR A 160 7.73 7.59 4.28
C TYR A 160 6.82 8.65 4.94
N PHE A 161 5.98 8.28 5.90
CA PHE A 161 5.15 9.24 6.63
C PHE A 161 6.00 10.26 7.39
N ASP A 162 7.00 9.80 8.14
CA ASP A 162 7.89 10.65 8.94
C ASP A 162 8.68 11.66 8.07
N ASN A 163 9.11 11.27 6.87
CA ASN A 163 9.96 12.10 6.02
C ASN A 163 9.18 12.97 5.03
N CYS A 164 8.02 12.53 4.57
CA CYS A 164 7.30 13.17 3.45
C CYS A 164 5.93 13.74 3.84
N CYS A 165 5.40 13.37 5.02
CA CYS A 165 4.02 13.68 5.41
C CYS A 165 3.94 14.48 6.74
N SER A 166 4.99 15.23 7.07
CA SER A 166 4.99 16.09 8.25
C SER A 166 3.85 17.12 8.17
N GLY A 167 2.98 17.11 9.18
CA GLY A 167 1.79 17.95 9.18
C GLY A 167 0.73 17.54 8.16
N CYS A 168 0.75 16.33 7.61
CA CYS A 168 -0.40 15.80 6.87
C CYS A 168 -1.50 15.29 7.81
N ASP A 169 -2.73 15.26 7.30
CA ASP A 169 -3.84 14.53 7.92
C ASP A 169 -3.47 13.04 8.07
N PRO A 170 -3.78 12.37 9.21
CA PRO A 170 -3.49 10.95 9.40
C PRO A 170 -4.05 10.03 8.32
N THR A 171 -5.09 10.46 7.60
CA THR A 171 -5.64 9.74 6.43
C THR A 171 -4.70 9.68 5.24
N VAL A 172 -3.48 10.24 5.31
CA VAL A 172 -2.41 10.04 4.33
C VAL A 172 -2.09 8.56 4.10
N GLY A 173 -2.27 7.72 5.13
CA GLY A 173 -2.19 6.26 5.07
C GLY A 173 -3.43 5.62 5.68
N VAL A 174 -4.04 4.67 4.97
CA VAL A 174 -5.23 3.93 5.44
C VAL A 174 -4.99 2.42 5.33
N ALA A 175 -5.05 1.71 6.45
CA ALA A 175 -5.02 0.26 6.49
C ALA A 175 -6.42 -0.32 6.73
N ILE A 176 -6.80 -1.31 5.93
CA ILE A 176 -8.07 -2.02 6.09
C ILE A 176 -7.85 -3.31 6.88
N GLY A 177 -8.35 -3.34 8.11
CA GLY A 177 -8.18 -4.47 9.02
C GLY A 177 -8.45 -4.13 10.48
N GLY A 178 -8.22 -5.10 11.37
CA GLY A 178 -8.37 -4.92 12.82
C GLY A 178 -7.09 -4.44 13.52
N GLU A 179 -5.94 -4.57 12.85
CA GLU A 179 -4.62 -4.26 13.41
C GLU A 179 -3.82 -3.39 12.44
N THR A 180 -3.11 -2.40 12.97
CA THR A 180 -2.23 -1.55 12.17
C THR A 180 -1.02 -2.35 11.71
N PRO A 181 -0.71 -2.42 10.40
CA PRO A 181 0.46 -3.13 9.92
C PRO A 181 1.73 -2.47 10.43
N GLN A 182 2.75 -3.26 10.79
CA GLN A 182 4.04 -2.73 11.23
C GLN A 182 4.70 -1.84 10.16
N ALA A 183 4.39 -2.03 8.88
CA ALA A 183 4.82 -1.14 7.81
C ALA A 183 4.42 0.33 8.06
N PHE A 184 3.32 0.59 8.77
CA PHE A 184 2.86 1.95 9.11
C PHE A 184 3.49 2.51 10.40
N ALA A 185 4.28 1.74 11.13
CA ALA A 185 4.89 2.20 12.38
C ALA A 185 5.80 3.41 12.10
N ALA A 186 5.37 4.58 12.58
CA ALA A 186 5.96 5.89 12.33
C ALA A 186 5.98 6.69 13.63
N LYS A 187 6.79 7.76 13.69
CA LYS A 187 6.73 8.72 14.79
C LYS A 187 5.49 9.58 14.66
N LYS A 188 5.29 10.23 13.51
CA LYS A 188 4.10 11.03 13.17
C LYS A 188 4.01 11.26 11.64
N PRO A 189 2.83 11.14 11.00
CA PRO A 189 1.59 10.51 11.47
C PRO A 189 1.63 8.97 11.34
N THR A 190 0.84 8.26 12.14
CA THR A 190 0.81 6.78 12.20
C THR A 190 -0.15 6.10 11.21
N GLY A 191 -0.82 6.87 10.35
CA GLY A 191 -1.92 6.37 9.51
C GLY A 191 -3.19 6.05 10.31
N VAL A 192 -4.23 5.63 9.60
CA VAL A 192 -5.53 5.23 10.17
C VAL A 192 -5.81 3.76 9.83
N THR A 193 -6.34 3.00 10.78
CA THR A 193 -6.71 1.58 10.57
C THR A 193 -8.17 1.34 10.93
N PHE A 194 -8.91 0.65 10.07
CA PHE A 194 -10.28 0.18 10.36
C PHE A 194 -10.70 -0.98 9.47
N SER A 195 -11.57 -1.85 9.97
CA SER A 195 -12.13 -2.95 9.16
C SER A 195 -13.30 -2.48 8.29
N ARG A 196 -14.08 -1.51 8.80
CA ARG A 196 -15.21 -0.90 8.11
C ARG A 196 -15.24 0.60 8.40
N PRO A 197 -15.48 1.46 7.40
CA PRO A 197 -15.65 2.89 7.63
C PRO A 197 -16.70 3.18 8.73
N GLU A 198 -17.78 2.40 8.75
CA GLU A 198 -18.88 2.51 9.71
C GLU A 198 -18.46 2.22 11.16
N GLN A 199 -17.36 1.48 11.35
CA GLN A 199 -16.77 1.18 12.65
C GLN A 199 -15.70 2.18 13.07
N PHE A 200 -15.15 2.95 12.12
CA PHE A 200 -14.21 4.02 12.41
C PHE A 200 -15.00 5.25 12.89
N ARG A 201 -15.51 5.14 14.13
CA ARG A 201 -16.31 6.14 14.81
C ARG A 201 -15.75 6.39 16.20
N PHE A 202 -15.79 7.65 16.64
CA PHE A 202 -15.58 7.95 18.04
C PHE A 202 -16.72 7.29 18.84
N GLN A 203 -16.40 6.20 19.55
CA GLN A 203 -17.33 5.54 20.45
C GLN A 203 -17.10 6.08 21.86
N PRO A 204 -18.07 6.77 22.48
CA PRO A 204 -18.12 6.85 23.94
C PRO A 204 -18.23 5.42 24.51
N SER A 205 -17.96 5.22 25.79
CA SER A 205 -17.78 3.91 26.44
C SER A 205 -18.92 2.87 26.29
N GLU A 206 -20.00 3.17 25.58
CA GLU A 206 -21.12 2.28 25.32
C GLU A 206 -21.05 1.61 23.93
N ARG A 207 -21.14 0.27 23.92
CA ARG A 207 -21.15 -0.54 22.69
C ARG A 207 -22.51 -0.43 21.98
N GLY A 208 -22.60 0.42 20.95
CA GLY A 208 -23.78 0.53 20.09
C GLY A 208 -23.67 -0.27 18.77
N ASN A 209 -24.82 -0.67 18.20
CA ASN A 209 -24.96 -1.40 16.93
C ASN A 209 -24.66 -0.55 15.66
N GLY A 210 -23.69 0.36 15.73
CA GLY A 210 -23.32 1.26 14.62
C GLY A 210 -24.22 2.50 14.48
N GLN A 211 -25.15 2.73 15.40
CA GLN A 211 -25.91 3.98 15.55
C GLN A 211 -25.19 4.94 16.51
N MET A 212 -25.36 6.25 16.29
CA MET A 212 -24.79 7.30 17.16
C MET A 212 -25.47 7.28 18.53
N SER A 213 -24.70 7.28 19.62
CA SER A 213 -25.28 7.39 20.96
C SER A 213 -25.68 8.85 21.26
N ALA A 214 -26.55 9.05 22.25
CA ALA A 214 -26.96 10.40 22.67
C ALA A 214 -25.77 11.20 23.23
N GLU A 215 -24.83 10.50 23.88
CA GLU A 215 -23.59 11.04 24.42
C GLU A 215 -22.63 11.43 23.29
N GLU A 216 -22.51 10.60 22.24
CA GLU A 216 -21.75 10.96 21.03
C GLU A 216 -22.32 12.24 20.43
N LEU A 217 -23.64 12.31 20.20
CA LEU A 217 -24.33 13.50 19.70
C LEU A 217 -24.05 14.75 20.54
N PHE A 218 -24.13 14.63 21.87
CA PHE A 218 -23.87 15.73 22.80
C PHE A 218 -22.41 16.20 22.73
N PHE A 219 -21.44 15.28 22.71
CA PHE A 219 -20.03 15.62 22.49
C PHE A 219 -19.79 16.30 21.14
N ARG A 220 -20.47 15.86 20.07
CA ARG A 220 -20.40 16.53 18.76
C ARG A 220 -20.91 17.97 18.84
N GLN A 221 -22.06 18.15 19.46
CA GLN A 221 -22.71 19.45 19.60
C GLN A 221 -21.82 20.44 20.39
N LEU A 222 -21.13 19.96 21.42
CA LEU A 222 -20.15 20.75 22.17
C LEU A 222 -18.93 21.16 21.31
N ASN A 223 -18.48 20.29 20.41
CA ASN A 223 -17.36 20.56 19.51
C ASN A 223 -17.76 21.41 18.29
N GLU A 224 -19.05 21.46 17.94
CA GLU A 224 -19.57 22.28 16.83
C GLU A 224 -19.77 23.76 17.21
N SER A 225 -19.95 24.08 18.50
CA SER A 225 -20.26 25.44 18.96
C SER A 225 -19.04 26.22 19.44
N ALA A 226 -18.27 26.76 18.51
CA ALA A 226 -17.47 27.98 18.68
C ALA A 226 -17.36 28.81 17.38
N GLY A 227 -18.31 28.66 16.45
CA GLY A 227 -18.46 29.53 15.30
C GLY A 227 -19.18 30.83 15.68
N GLY A 228 -18.50 31.70 16.41
CA GLY A 228 -18.93 33.09 16.59
C GLY A 228 -18.47 33.92 15.40
N ASP A 229 -19.40 34.32 14.54
CA ASP A 229 -19.51 35.56 13.75
C ASP A 229 -18.27 36.19 13.06
N ASP A 230 -17.19 35.45 12.80
CA ASP A 230 -16.09 35.93 11.93
C ASP A 230 -15.72 34.87 10.89
N ALA A 231 -16.70 34.57 10.02
CA ALA A 231 -16.53 33.66 8.89
C ALA A 231 -15.76 34.38 7.76
N GLY A 232 -14.46 34.56 7.95
CA GLY A 232 -13.52 34.61 6.84
C GLY A 232 -13.60 33.28 6.09
N THR A 233 -13.93 33.34 4.80
CA THR A 233 -14.11 32.19 3.91
C THR A 233 -12.94 31.19 4.00
N VAL A 234 -13.12 30.12 4.77
CA VAL A 234 -12.21 28.97 4.74
C VAL A 234 -12.66 28.07 3.60
N ASP A 235 -11.90 28.11 2.51
CA ASP A 235 -12.08 27.26 1.35
C ASP A 235 -12.10 25.79 1.76
N SER A 236 -13.24 25.12 1.57
CA SER A 236 -13.50 23.71 1.91
C SER A 236 -12.74 22.70 1.03
N ASN A 237 -11.69 23.16 0.34
CA ASN A 237 -10.80 22.37 -0.52
C ASN A 237 -9.31 22.52 -0.18
N ALA A 238 -8.93 23.26 0.86
CA ALA A 238 -7.55 23.32 1.29
C ALA A 238 -7.22 22.06 2.11
N GLY A 239 -6.42 21.15 1.52
CA GLY A 239 -5.83 19.99 2.21
C GLY A 239 -4.78 20.37 3.26
N GLY A 240 -5.01 21.42 4.04
CA GLY A 240 -4.18 21.76 5.19
C GLY A 240 -4.59 20.91 6.39
N SER A 241 -3.62 20.29 7.06
CA SER A 241 -3.86 19.96 8.46
C SER A 241 -4.01 21.26 9.25
N ILE A 242 -4.70 21.18 10.37
CA ILE A 242 -4.85 22.29 11.32
C ILE A 242 -3.49 22.75 11.92
N GLY A 243 -2.37 22.09 11.60
CA GLY A 243 -1.02 22.64 11.80
C GLY A 243 -0.77 23.98 11.08
N ALA A 244 -1.65 24.38 10.16
CA ALA A 244 -1.63 25.68 9.48
C ALA A 244 -2.45 26.79 10.16
N ILE A 245 -3.12 26.54 11.31
CA ILE A 245 -3.80 27.62 12.05
C ILE A 245 -2.76 28.51 12.74
N PRO A 246 -2.68 29.82 12.44
CA PRO A 246 -1.77 30.73 13.13
C PRO A 246 -2.19 30.89 14.59
N GLY A 247 -1.40 30.36 15.51
CA GLY A 247 -1.61 30.49 16.95
C GLY A 247 -0.32 30.19 17.71
N LYS A 248 -0.02 30.99 18.74
CA LYS A 248 1.20 30.84 19.54
C LYS A 248 1.34 29.41 20.04
N THR A 249 2.41 28.72 19.64
CA THR A 249 2.91 27.50 20.27
C THR A 249 3.29 27.81 21.71
N LYS A 250 2.33 27.66 22.63
CA LYS A 250 2.62 27.62 24.06
C LYS A 250 3.18 26.23 24.39
N ASN A 251 4.37 26.19 24.98
CA ASN A 251 5.08 24.97 25.38
C ASN A 251 4.43 24.20 26.55
N ASP A 252 3.30 24.67 27.08
CA ASP A 252 2.50 23.97 28.11
C ASP A 252 1.08 23.76 27.58
N LEU A 253 0.87 22.70 26.81
CA LEU A 253 -0.48 22.17 26.57
C LEU A 253 -0.78 21.23 27.74
N SER A 254 -1.90 21.46 28.44
CA SER A 254 -2.34 20.54 29.48
C SER A 254 -2.62 19.16 28.86
N THR A 255 -2.43 18.07 29.60
CA THR A 255 -2.82 16.73 29.15
C THR A 255 -4.27 16.70 28.68
N LEU A 256 -5.14 17.52 29.29
CA LEU A 256 -6.52 17.68 28.90
C LEU A 256 -6.66 18.33 27.51
N ASP A 257 -5.91 19.39 27.19
CA ASP A 257 -5.92 20.00 25.86
C ASP A 257 -5.44 19.03 24.79
N PHE A 258 -4.40 18.23 25.09
CA PHE A 258 -3.91 17.20 24.19
C PHE A 258 -4.96 16.11 23.95
N LEU A 259 -5.63 15.64 25.01
CA LEU A 259 -6.70 14.65 24.91
C LEU A 259 -7.91 15.18 24.15
N GLN A 260 -8.34 16.42 24.42
CA GLN A 260 -9.45 17.07 23.73
C GLN A 260 -9.16 17.24 22.23
N ARG A 261 -7.95 17.71 21.88
CA ARG A 261 -7.52 17.83 20.48
C ARG A 261 -7.46 16.48 19.78
N THR A 262 -6.88 15.47 20.42
CA THR A 262 -6.79 14.12 19.87
C THR A 262 -8.19 13.53 19.62
N ALA A 263 -9.12 13.73 20.55
CA ALA A 263 -10.50 13.27 20.41
C ALA A 263 -11.23 13.99 19.26
N LEU A 264 -11.04 15.31 19.13
CA LEU A 264 -11.62 16.11 18.06
C LEU A 264 -11.05 15.72 16.68
N ASP A 265 -9.74 15.54 16.58
CA ASP A 265 -9.07 15.07 15.35
C ASP A 265 -9.55 13.69 14.93
N ALA A 266 -9.72 12.78 15.90
CA ALA A 266 -10.28 11.45 15.65
C ALA A 266 -11.74 11.53 15.16
N GLN A 267 -12.54 12.42 15.75
CA GLN A 267 -13.93 12.62 15.35
C GLN A 267 -14.04 13.21 13.93
N LEU A 268 -13.27 14.25 13.60
CA LEU A 268 -13.26 14.85 12.26
C LEU A 268 -12.80 13.84 11.19
N SER A 269 -11.75 13.07 11.49
CA SER A 269 -11.23 12.03 10.60
C SER A 269 -12.29 10.95 10.35
N SER A 270 -13.02 10.54 11.39
CA SER A 270 -14.13 9.60 11.31
C SER A 270 -15.24 10.10 10.39
N ASP A 271 -15.71 11.33 10.60
CA ASP A 271 -16.81 11.91 9.81
C ASP A 271 -16.42 12.07 8.34
N LYS A 272 -15.19 12.49 8.09
CA LYS A 272 -14.62 12.59 6.74
C LYS A 272 -14.62 11.24 6.02
N ILE A 273 -14.13 10.18 6.68
CA ILE A 273 -14.10 8.82 6.12
C ILE A 273 -15.51 8.32 5.83
N LEU A 274 -16.46 8.51 6.76
CA LEU A 274 -17.86 8.10 6.58
C LEU A 274 -18.55 8.85 5.43
N ALA A 275 -18.39 10.18 5.38
CA ALA A 275 -18.97 11.00 4.34
C ALA A 275 -18.46 10.56 2.97
N ILE A 276 -17.15 10.33 2.84
CA ILE A 276 -16.52 9.89 1.59
C ILE A 276 -16.98 8.48 1.21
N ALA A 277 -17.04 7.55 2.18
CA ALA A 277 -17.53 6.19 1.94
C ALA A 277 -18.95 6.17 1.36
N ARG A 278 -19.79 7.14 1.75
CA ARG A 278 -21.17 7.27 1.30
C ARG A 278 -21.30 7.94 -0.07
N LYS A 279 -20.34 8.77 -0.47
CA LYS A 279 -20.35 9.47 -1.77
C LYS A 279 -20.28 8.52 -2.96
N TYR A 280 -19.54 7.42 -2.82
CA TYR A 280 -19.38 6.45 -3.89
C TYR A 280 -19.86 5.05 -3.48
N LYS A 281 -20.73 4.47 -4.32
CA LYS A 281 -21.07 3.06 -4.29
C LYS A 281 -20.43 2.41 -5.51
N SER A 282 -19.71 1.30 -5.29
CA SER A 282 -19.12 0.57 -6.41
C SER A 282 -20.19 0.12 -7.41
N THR A 283 -19.94 0.38 -8.68
CA THR A 283 -20.72 -0.13 -9.81
C THR A 283 -20.27 -1.53 -10.25
N VAL A 284 -19.07 -1.96 -9.83
CA VAL A 284 -18.54 -3.30 -10.08
C VAL A 284 -18.98 -4.25 -8.97
N PRO A 285 -19.53 -5.44 -9.29
CA PRO A 285 -19.84 -6.46 -8.31
C PRO A 285 -18.55 -7.07 -7.75
N TYR A 286 -18.43 -7.09 -6.42
CA TYR A 286 -17.32 -7.75 -5.73
C TYR A 286 -17.75 -9.15 -5.29
N PRO A 287 -16.91 -10.19 -5.45
CA PRO A 287 -17.22 -11.52 -4.93
C PRO A 287 -17.24 -11.50 -3.40
N GLN A 288 -17.85 -12.52 -2.80
CA GLN A 288 -17.81 -12.70 -1.35
C GLN A 288 -16.39 -13.03 -0.89
N GLY A 289 -15.94 -12.41 0.20
CA GLY A 289 -14.60 -12.64 0.75
C GLY A 289 -14.06 -11.42 1.48
N GLN A 290 -13.11 -11.67 2.39
CA GLN A 290 -12.48 -10.59 3.17
C GLN A 290 -11.65 -9.66 2.27
N LEU A 291 -10.87 -10.23 1.35
CA LEU A 291 -10.07 -9.44 0.40
C LEU A 291 -10.96 -8.54 -0.47
N SER A 292 -12.00 -9.10 -1.06
CA SER A 292 -12.97 -8.36 -1.88
C SER A 292 -13.64 -7.23 -1.11
N ALA A 293 -14.00 -7.46 0.17
CA ALA A 293 -14.55 -6.42 1.02
C ALA A 293 -13.53 -5.29 1.28
N SER A 294 -12.27 -5.64 1.54
CA SER A 294 -11.20 -4.65 1.73
C SER A 294 -10.94 -3.83 0.46
N LEU A 295 -10.85 -4.47 -0.70
CA LEU A 295 -10.66 -3.80 -1.98
C LEU A 295 -11.87 -2.92 -2.37
N ASN A 296 -13.09 -3.34 -2.03
CA ASN A 296 -14.28 -2.52 -2.20
C ASN A 296 -14.22 -1.23 -1.36
N VAL A 297 -13.81 -1.35 -0.10
CA VAL A 297 -13.63 -0.17 0.78
C VAL A 297 -12.57 0.76 0.21
N ILE A 298 -11.41 0.24 -0.21
CA ILE A 298 -10.34 1.04 -0.84
C ILE A 298 -10.87 1.74 -2.09
N ALA A 299 -11.53 1.03 -3.00
CA ALA A 299 -12.11 1.61 -4.21
C ALA A 299 -13.10 2.74 -3.90
N ARG A 300 -13.93 2.59 -2.87
CA ARG A 300 -14.86 3.64 -2.42
C ARG A 300 -14.15 4.87 -1.86
N MET A 301 -13.06 4.69 -1.12
CA MET A 301 -12.27 5.82 -0.59
C MET A 301 -11.57 6.58 -1.70
N ILE A 302 -10.96 5.86 -2.65
CA ILE A 302 -10.31 6.43 -3.84
C ILE A 302 -11.34 7.20 -4.67
N ALA A 303 -12.43 6.54 -5.08
CA ALA A 303 -13.45 7.15 -5.94
C ALA A 303 -14.23 8.28 -5.24
N GLY A 304 -14.38 8.20 -3.92
CA GLY A 304 -15.00 9.27 -3.12
C GLY A 304 -14.07 10.46 -2.83
N GLY A 305 -12.80 10.40 -3.22
CA GLY A 305 -11.84 11.51 -3.17
C GLY A 305 -11.16 11.71 -1.83
N LEU A 306 -10.96 10.66 -1.03
CA LEU A 306 -10.13 10.74 0.17
C LEU A 306 -8.67 11.05 -0.25
N PRO A 307 -8.01 12.07 0.33
CA PRO A 307 -6.65 12.46 -0.05
C PRO A 307 -5.59 11.51 0.55
N THR A 308 -5.85 10.20 0.48
CA THR A 308 -4.94 9.15 0.96
C THR A 308 -3.93 8.81 -0.13
N ARG A 309 -2.66 8.67 0.26
CA ARG A 309 -1.59 8.30 -0.66
C ARG A 309 -1.26 6.82 -0.63
N VAL A 310 -1.50 6.17 0.51
CA VAL A 310 -1.20 4.75 0.71
C VAL A 310 -2.40 4.03 1.30
N TYR A 311 -2.88 3.00 0.62
CA TYR A 311 -3.79 2.02 1.17
C TYR A 311 -3.05 0.72 1.46
N TYR A 312 -3.46 0.04 2.53
CA TYR A 312 -2.92 -1.27 2.88
C TYR A 312 -4.06 -2.25 3.13
N ALA A 313 -3.99 -3.42 2.50
CA ALA A 313 -4.86 -4.54 2.76
C ALA A 313 -4.04 -5.81 2.94
N SER A 314 -4.58 -6.76 3.70
CA SER A 314 -3.95 -8.06 3.90
C SER A 314 -4.92 -9.17 3.56
N GLN A 315 -4.45 -10.14 2.78
CA GLN A 315 -5.09 -11.43 2.58
C GLN A 315 -4.32 -12.46 3.41
N GLY A 316 -4.94 -12.93 4.49
CA GLY A 316 -4.37 -13.97 5.34
C GLY A 316 -4.69 -15.39 4.86
N GLY A 317 -4.18 -16.39 5.60
CA GLY A 317 -4.50 -17.80 5.40
C GLY A 317 -3.41 -18.63 4.72
N PHE A 318 -2.24 -18.03 4.45
CA PHE A 318 -1.13 -18.74 3.81
C PHE A 318 -0.31 -19.61 4.79
N ASP A 319 -0.51 -19.45 6.10
CA ASP A 319 0.15 -20.26 7.13
C ASP A 319 -0.55 -21.62 7.30
N THR A 320 -0.40 -22.46 6.28
CA THR A 320 -1.32 -23.60 6.09
C THR A 320 -1.08 -24.77 7.04
N HIS A 321 0.12 -24.97 7.61
CA HIS A 321 0.57 -26.12 8.43
C HIS A 321 0.37 -27.52 7.78
N ALA A 322 -0.79 -27.79 7.19
CA ALA A 322 -1.18 -28.91 6.35
C ALA A 322 -2.16 -28.45 5.25
N GLY A 323 -2.37 -29.26 4.21
CA GLY A 323 -3.38 -28.96 3.18
C GLY A 323 -3.07 -27.76 2.28
N GLN A 324 -1.78 -27.38 2.18
CA GLN A 324 -1.31 -26.22 1.42
C GLN A 324 -1.90 -26.13 0.01
N SER A 325 -1.96 -27.23 -0.75
CA SER A 325 -2.47 -27.23 -2.12
C SER A 325 -3.88 -26.64 -2.22
N ASN A 326 -4.82 -27.14 -1.41
CA ASN A 326 -6.22 -26.73 -1.47
C ASN A 326 -6.40 -25.30 -0.95
N THR A 327 -5.71 -24.95 0.14
CA THR A 327 -5.83 -23.61 0.72
C THR A 327 -5.20 -22.55 -0.17
N HIS A 328 -4.04 -22.84 -0.76
CA HIS A 328 -3.36 -21.93 -1.69
C HIS A 328 -4.20 -21.70 -2.94
N GLU A 329 -4.73 -22.76 -3.56
CA GLU A 329 -5.58 -22.65 -4.74
C GLU A 329 -6.84 -21.80 -4.45
N ARG A 330 -7.48 -22.01 -3.30
CA ARG A 330 -8.62 -21.20 -2.88
C ARG A 330 -8.25 -19.72 -2.74
N LEU A 331 -7.13 -19.41 -2.10
CA LEU A 331 -6.66 -18.02 -1.88
C LEU A 331 -6.25 -17.34 -3.18
N MET A 332 -5.60 -18.06 -4.11
CA MET A 332 -5.29 -17.54 -5.46
C MET A 332 -6.56 -17.19 -6.24
N GLY A 333 -7.66 -17.90 -6.00
CA GLY A 333 -8.95 -17.60 -6.62
C GLY A 333 -9.64 -16.32 -6.12
N GLU A 334 -9.11 -15.67 -5.08
CA GLU A 334 -9.61 -14.38 -4.58
C GLU A 334 -8.86 -13.18 -5.22
N LEU A 335 -7.75 -13.43 -5.94
CA LEU A 335 -6.88 -12.43 -6.60
C LEU A 335 -7.18 -12.29 -8.10
#